data_AF-A0A660N240-F1
#
_entry.id   AF-A0A660N240-F1
#
_cell.length_a   1.000
_cell.length_b   1.000
_cell.length_c   1.000
_cell.angle_alpha   90.00
_cell.angle_beta   90.00
_cell.angle_gamma   90.00
#
_symmetry.space_group_name_H-M   'P 1'
#
loop_
_entity.id
_entity.type
_entity.pdbx_description
1 polymer ?
#
loop_
_entity_poly.entity_id
_entity_poly.type
_entity_poly.pdbx_seq_one_letter_code
_entity_poly.pdbx_strand_id
1 'polypeptide(L)'
;MPHNRPSRRPSRPAERRQPETAKSRHQAHGTKNARRQPENTPAEAHPPKPRAAKAKKLAVRAPNQKIQKRAQEMKERRTDLSHIEPVRLQKALAASGAGSRRDMEACIAQGLVRINGRIAQLGDKITPEDQITVKGNPVKIKWPDRLPRIILYYKQEGEIVSRDDP
;
A
#
# COMPACT_ATOMS: atom_id res chain seq x y z
N MET A 1 46.56 38.06 30.72
CA MET A 1 47.10 36.76 30.24
C MET A 1 46.22 36.26 29.09
N PRO A 2 46.80 35.82 27.96
CA PRO A 2 46.10 35.44 26.73
C PRO A 2 45.79 33.93 26.67
N HIS A 3 45.11 33.55 25.58
CA HIS A 3 45.08 32.27 24.83
C HIS A 3 43.72 31.53 24.84
N ASN A 4 43.00 31.49 23.70
CA ASN A 4 43.16 30.61 22.50
C ASN A 4 42.36 29.29 22.71
N ARG A 5 41.45 28.76 21.87
CA ARG A 5 41.08 28.88 20.45
C ARG A 5 39.77 28.06 20.24
N PRO A 6 38.88 28.37 19.28
CA PRO A 6 37.77 27.48 18.91
C PRO A 6 38.11 26.60 17.69
N SER A 7 37.61 25.36 17.63
CA SER A 7 37.71 24.48 16.45
C SER A 7 36.57 23.48 16.41
N ARG A 8 35.99 23.06 15.28
CA ARG A 8 35.89 23.57 13.90
C ARG A 8 34.90 22.61 13.23
N ARG A 9 33.85 23.13 12.59
CA ARG A 9 33.08 22.37 11.59
C ARG A 9 34.00 22.06 10.41
N PRO A 10 33.89 20.91 9.74
CA PRO A 10 34.34 20.78 8.37
C PRO A 10 33.18 21.08 7.41
N SER A 11 33.47 21.99 6.48
CA SER A 11 32.65 22.39 5.34
C SER A 11 33.39 22.07 4.04
N ARG A 12 32.66 21.52 3.06
CA ARG A 12 32.89 21.57 1.59
C ARG A 12 34.12 20.80 1.05
N PRO A 13 34.21 20.49 -0.27
CA PRO A 13 33.52 21.13 -1.41
C PRO A 13 32.93 20.18 -2.50
N ALA A 14 32.24 20.82 -3.45
CA ALA A 14 31.86 20.28 -4.75
C ALA A 14 33.08 20.20 -5.68
N GLU A 15 33.19 19.18 -6.53
CA GLU A 15 33.84 19.31 -7.85
C GLU A 15 33.36 18.20 -8.79
N ARG A 16 32.86 18.67 -9.93
CA ARG A 16 32.58 18.00 -11.20
C ARG A 16 33.90 17.57 -11.86
N ARG A 17 33.99 16.37 -12.45
CA ARG A 17 34.84 16.05 -13.64
C ARG A 17 34.74 14.56 -14.01
N GLN A 18 34.13 14.27 -15.16
CA GLN A 18 34.71 13.33 -16.14
C GLN A 18 35.84 14.10 -16.87
N PRO A 19 36.82 13.51 -17.62
CA PRO A 19 36.68 12.32 -18.47
C PRO A 19 37.94 11.43 -18.71
N GLU A 20 37.79 10.43 -19.59
CA GLU A 20 38.76 9.87 -20.56
C GLU A 20 39.79 8.75 -20.22
N THR A 21 39.64 7.64 -20.99
CA THR A 21 40.67 6.76 -21.62
C THR A 21 41.39 5.72 -20.73
N ALA A 22 41.73 4.48 -21.14
CA ALA A 22 42.00 3.91 -22.46
C ALA A 22 41.87 2.36 -22.50
N LYS A 23 41.33 1.88 -23.64
CA LYS A 23 41.81 0.78 -24.54
C LYS A 23 42.11 -0.64 -24.00
N SER A 24 41.36 -1.60 -24.54
CA SER A 24 41.85 -2.63 -25.49
C SER A 24 40.63 -3.25 -26.20
N ARG A 25 40.27 -2.86 -27.43
CA ARG A 25 40.87 -3.13 -28.75
C ARG A 25 40.71 -4.58 -29.20
N HIS A 26 39.62 -4.87 -29.91
CA HIS A 26 39.67 -5.62 -31.17
C HIS A 26 38.76 -4.93 -32.20
N GLN A 27 39.44 -4.30 -33.16
CA GLN A 27 38.97 -3.86 -34.48
C GLN A 27 38.51 -5.08 -35.29
N ALA A 28 37.81 -5.01 -36.42
CA ALA A 28 36.96 -4.05 -37.12
C ALA A 28 36.73 -4.71 -38.50
N HIS A 29 35.54 -4.58 -39.09
CA HIS A 29 35.25 -4.50 -40.53
C HIS A 29 33.72 -4.29 -40.61
N GLY A 30 33.15 -3.15 -40.99
CA GLY A 30 33.37 -2.41 -42.24
C GLY A 30 32.84 -3.27 -43.39
N THR A 31 31.68 -3.06 -44.00
CA THR A 31 31.20 -1.80 -44.59
C THR A 31 29.82 -2.01 -45.26
N LYS A 32 29.13 -0.87 -45.47
CA LYS A 32 28.21 -0.55 -46.59
C LYS A 32 26.75 -1.02 -46.53
N ASN A 33 25.93 -0.04 -46.15
CA ASN A 33 24.59 0.22 -46.68
C ASN A 33 24.54 0.03 -48.20
N ALA A 34 23.63 -0.83 -48.67
CA ALA A 34 23.14 -0.83 -50.04
C ALA A 34 21.61 -0.73 -50.01
N ARG A 35 21.12 0.43 -50.46
CA ARG A 35 19.77 0.67 -50.96
C ARG A 35 19.29 -0.50 -51.83
N ARG A 36 18.11 -1.05 -51.53
CA ARG A 36 17.18 -1.58 -52.52
C ARG A 36 15.76 -1.19 -52.11
N GLN A 37 15.11 -0.37 -52.93
CA GLN A 37 13.64 -0.29 -52.97
C GLN A 37 13.10 -1.44 -53.87
N PRO A 38 11.78 -1.57 -54.12
CA PRO A 38 11.01 -2.72 -53.69
C PRO A 38 10.64 -3.60 -54.89
N GLU A 39 10.98 -4.89 -54.86
CA GLU A 39 10.44 -5.81 -55.85
C GLU A 39 9.14 -6.44 -55.34
N ASN A 40 8.06 -6.12 -56.04
CA ASN A 40 6.76 -6.75 -55.94
C ASN A 40 6.88 -8.25 -56.26
N THR A 41 6.67 -9.09 -55.26
CA THR A 41 6.44 -10.52 -55.42
C THR A 41 5.08 -10.86 -54.76
N PRO A 42 4.23 -11.69 -55.37
CA PRO A 42 2.81 -11.77 -55.03
C PRO A 42 2.59 -12.31 -53.62
N ALA A 43 1.54 -11.82 -52.98
CA ALA A 43 1.06 -12.22 -51.66
C ALA A 43 0.95 -13.75 -51.52
N GLU A 44 1.97 -14.37 -50.93
CA GLU A 44 1.87 -15.72 -50.43
C GLU A 44 1.22 -15.65 -49.03
N ALA A 45 -0.02 -16.12 -48.96
CA ALA A 45 -0.84 -16.08 -47.76
C ALA A 45 -0.17 -16.89 -46.64
N HIS A 46 0.48 -16.20 -45.70
CA HIS A 46 0.94 -16.82 -44.47
C HIS A 46 -0.27 -17.41 -43.73
N PRO A 47 -0.27 -18.72 -43.41
CA PRO A 47 -1.38 -19.31 -42.68
C PRO A 47 -1.50 -18.64 -41.30
N PRO A 48 -2.73 -18.39 -40.81
CA PRO A 48 -2.93 -17.72 -39.53
C PRO A 48 -2.24 -18.54 -38.44
N LYS A 49 -1.32 -17.89 -37.69
CA LYS A 49 -0.68 -18.48 -36.52
C LYS A 49 -1.78 -19.06 -35.61
N PRO A 50 -1.75 -20.35 -35.24
CA PRO A 50 -2.80 -20.94 -34.44
C PRO A 50 -2.87 -20.17 -33.10
N ARG A 51 -4.02 -19.58 -32.80
CA ARG A 51 -4.27 -18.97 -31.49
C ARG A 51 -4.01 -20.03 -30.43
N ALA A 52 -3.07 -19.76 -29.53
CA ALA A 52 -2.81 -20.63 -28.39
C ALA A 52 -4.15 -20.91 -27.69
N ALA A 53 -4.51 -22.19 -27.57
CA ALA A 53 -5.72 -22.59 -26.90
C ALA A 53 -5.70 -22.02 -25.48
N LYS A 54 -6.79 -21.38 -25.06
CA LYS A 54 -6.93 -20.87 -23.69
C LYS A 54 -6.64 -22.01 -22.71
N ALA A 55 -5.70 -21.78 -21.79
CA ALA A 55 -5.32 -22.78 -20.80
C ALA A 55 -6.58 -23.30 -20.08
N LYS A 56 -6.76 -24.63 -20.04
CA LYS A 56 -7.87 -25.25 -19.32
C LYS A 56 -7.75 -24.83 -17.85
N LYS A 57 -8.82 -24.25 -17.30
CA LYS A 57 -8.89 -23.83 -15.91
C LYS A 57 -8.57 -25.03 -15.03
N LEU A 58 -7.51 -24.94 -14.21
CA LEU A 58 -7.12 -26.00 -13.29
C LEU A 58 -8.32 -26.28 -12.37
N ALA A 59 -8.89 -27.47 -12.47
CA ALA A 59 -9.95 -27.91 -11.58
C ALA A 59 -9.35 -28.11 -10.18
N VAL A 60 -9.43 -27.08 -9.36
CA VAL A 60 -9.05 -27.16 -7.95
C VAL A 60 -10.00 -28.15 -7.29
N ARG A 61 -9.44 -29.19 -6.65
CA ARG A 61 -10.24 -30.17 -5.91
C ARG A 61 -11.09 -29.44 -4.87
N ALA A 62 -12.34 -29.86 -4.69
CA ALA A 62 -13.17 -29.34 -3.62
C ALA A 62 -12.41 -29.46 -2.28
N PRO A 63 -12.30 -28.38 -1.50
CA PRO A 63 -11.51 -28.41 -0.28
C PRO A 63 -12.10 -29.46 0.68
N ASN A 64 -11.23 -30.25 1.31
CA ASN A 64 -11.61 -31.26 2.30
C ASN A 64 -12.50 -30.62 3.38
N GLN A 65 -13.56 -31.30 3.82
CA GLN A 65 -14.52 -30.79 4.83
C GLN A 65 -13.83 -30.24 6.08
N LYS A 66 -12.68 -30.81 6.48
CA LYS A 66 -11.87 -30.30 7.61
C LYS A 66 -11.33 -28.87 7.37
N ILE A 67 -10.92 -28.56 6.13
CA ILE A 67 -10.43 -27.23 5.74
C ILE A 67 -11.57 -26.23 5.77
N GLN A 68 -12.75 -26.61 5.25
CA GLN A 68 -13.93 -25.76 5.25
C GLN A 68 -14.38 -25.42 6.69
N LYS A 69 -14.47 -26.43 7.57
CA LYS A 69 -14.83 -26.25 8.97
C LYS A 69 -13.85 -25.31 9.70
N ARG A 70 -12.55 -25.51 9.51
CA ARG A 70 -11.52 -24.66 10.13
C ARG A 70 -11.56 -23.21 9.63
N ALA A 71 -11.80 -23.01 8.33
CA ALA A 71 -11.95 -21.68 7.75
C ALA A 71 -13.20 -20.96 8.29
N GLN A 72 -14.29 -21.69 8.47
CA GLN A 72 -15.53 -21.17 9.05
C GLN A 72 -15.36 -20.82 10.52
N GLU A 73 -14.74 -21.71 11.30
CA GLU A 73 -14.39 -21.46 12.70
C GLU A 73 -13.53 -20.20 12.86
N MET A 74 -12.47 -20.05 12.07
CA MET A 74 -11.62 -18.84 12.10
C MET A 74 -12.37 -17.56 11.71
N LYS A 75 -13.42 -17.65 10.88
CA LYS A 75 -14.27 -16.51 10.47
C LYS A 75 -15.27 -16.11 11.57
N GLU A 76 -15.74 -17.09 12.32
CA GLU A 76 -16.77 -16.94 13.34
C GLU A 76 -16.19 -16.66 14.72
N ARG A 77 -14.97 -17.12 15.00
CA ARG A 77 -14.28 -16.92 16.27
C ARG A 77 -14.07 -15.43 16.51
N ARG A 78 -14.83 -14.89 17.47
CA ARG A 78 -14.67 -13.56 18.00
C ARG A 78 -13.78 -13.62 19.23
N THR A 79 -12.85 -12.68 19.37
CA THR A 79 -12.09 -12.49 20.62
C THR A 79 -12.94 -11.76 21.64
N ASP A 80 -12.72 -12.10 22.91
CA ASP A 80 -13.41 -11.49 24.04
C ASP A 80 -13.04 -10.00 24.16
N LEU A 81 -14.05 -9.14 24.33
CA LEU A 81 -13.87 -7.69 24.41
C LEU A 81 -13.16 -7.23 25.70
N SER A 82 -13.15 -8.07 26.75
CA SER A 82 -12.59 -7.76 28.07
C SER A 82 -11.07 -7.61 28.09
N HIS A 83 -10.37 -8.18 27.11
CA HIS A 83 -8.90 -8.13 27.01
C HIS A 83 -8.42 -7.20 25.89
N ILE A 84 -9.30 -6.34 25.36
CA ILE A 84 -8.90 -5.39 24.32
C ILE A 84 -8.15 -4.24 24.97
N GLU A 85 -6.88 -4.11 24.60
CA GLU A 85 -6.04 -2.97 24.97
C GLU A 85 -6.69 -1.63 24.58
N PRO A 86 -6.63 -0.60 25.46
CA PRO A 86 -7.19 0.71 25.15
C PRO A 86 -6.64 1.29 23.85
N VAL A 87 -7.53 1.67 22.93
CA VAL A 87 -7.17 2.17 21.59
C VAL A 87 -7.31 3.68 21.54
N ARG A 88 -6.38 4.37 20.85
CA ARG A 88 -6.49 5.81 20.60
C ARG A 88 -7.82 6.17 19.94
N LEU A 89 -8.51 7.18 20.48
CA LEU A 89 -9.84 7.60 20.04
C LEU A 89 -9.93 7.82 18.52
N GLN A 90 -8.99 8.57 17.92
CA GLN A 90 -9.03 8.85 16.49
C GLN A 90 -8.89 7.60 15.61
N LYS A 91 -8.16 6.57 16.08
CA LYS A 91 -7.99 5.31 15.36
C LYS A 91 -9.28 4.51 15.41
N ALA A 92 -9.89 4.43 16.58
CA ALA A 92 -11.14 3.70 16.77
C ALA A 92 -12.31 4.34 16.00
N LEU A 93 -12.42 5.67 16.02
CA LEU A 93 -13.41 6.41 15.23
C LEU A 93 -13.24 6.20 13.72
N ALA A 94 -12.00 6.30 13.22
CA ALA A 94 -11.71 6.07 11.81
C ALA A 94 -12.01 4.63 11.39
N ALA A 95 -11.65 3.63 12.21
CA ALA A 95 -11.97 2.23 11.96
C ALA A 95 -13.48 1.96 11.94
N SER A 96 -14.24 2.75 12.71
CA SER A 96 -15.71 2.66 12.76
C SER A 96 -16.38 3.32 11.55
N GLY A 97 -15.65 4.12 10.78
CA GLY A 97 -16.14 4.84 9.61
C GLY A 97 -16.66 6.25 9.90
N ALA A 98 -16.34 6.83 11.07
CA ALA A 98 -16.77 8.19 11.41
C ALA A 98 -16.06 9.29 10.58
N GLY A 99 -14.96 8.95 9.90
CA GLY A 99 -14.21 9.82 9.00
C GLY A 99 -12.78 9.33 8.82
N SER A 100 -11.93 10.11 8.14
CA SER A 100 -10.50 9.78 8.10
C SER A 100 -9.87 9.98 9.47
N ARG A 101 -8.70 9.37 9.70
CA ARG A 101 -7.97 9.55 10.96
C ARG A 101 -7.69 11.03 11.24
N ARG A 102 -7.32 11.81 10.20
CA ARG A 102 -7.01 13.25 10.32
C ARG A 102 -8.26 14.07 10.61
N ASP A 103 -9.38 13.73 9.98
CA ASP A 103 -10.65 14.42 10.24
C ASP A 103 -11.10 14.23 11.69
N MET A 104 -10.90 13.03 12.23
CA MET A 104 -11.21 12.75 13.64
C MET A 104 -10.27 13.49 14.59
N GLU A 105 -8.98 13.62 14.27
CA GLU A 105 -8.05 14.44 15.05
C GLU A 105 -8.46 15.92 15.05
N ALA A 106 -8.90 16.47 13.90
CA ALA A 106 -9.42 17.83 13.80
C ALA A 106 -10.73 18.02 14.60
N CYS A 107 -11.67 17.06 14.51
CA CYS A 107 -12.91 17.11 15.28
C CYS A 107 -12.66 17.06 16.79
N ILE A 108 -11.67 16.28 17.24
CA ILE A 108 -11.25 16.23 18.65
C ILE A 108 -10.64 17.58 19.06
N ALA A 109 -9.74 18.14 18.26
CA ALA A 109 -9.14 19.44 18.53
C ALA A 109 -10.16 20.58 18.61
N GLN A 110 -11.26 20.48 17.86
CA GLN A 110 -12.39 21.41 17.90
C GLN A 110 -13.37 21.17 19.07
N GLY A 111 -13.16 20.13 19.87
CA GLY A 111 -14.06 19.78 20.98
C GLY A 111 -15.42 19.20 20.56
N LEU A 112 -15.54 18.73 19.30
CA LEU A 112 -16.77 18.16 18.76
C LEU A 112 -17.00 16.70 19.18
N VAL A 113 -16.03 16.09 19.84
CA VAL A 113 -16.08 14.69 20.29
C VAL A 113 -16.16 14.63 21.80
N ARG A 114 -17.08 13.80 22.31
CA ARG A 114 -17.27 13.57 23.74
C ARG A 114 -17.14 12.09 24.08
N ILE A 115 -16.43 11.78 25.16
CA ILE A 115 -16.33 10.45 25.77
C ILE A 115 -17.09 10.51 27.11
N ASN A 116 -18.12 9.68 27.28
CA ASN A 116 -18.95 9.63 28.49
C ASN A 116 -19.42 11.02 28.94
N GLY A 117 -19.76 11.90 27.98
CA GLY A 117 -20.20 13.27 28.23
C GLY A 117 -19.08 14.31 28.44
N ARG A 118 -17.80 13.92 28.54
CA ARG A 118 -16.65 14.83 28.66
C ARG A 118 -16.03 15.14 27.30
N ILE A 119 -15.54 16.37 27.09
CA ILE A 119 -14.84 16.74 25.85
C ILE A 119 -13.54 15.94 25.77
N ALA A 120 -13.35 15.24 24.65
CA ALA A 120 -12.16 14.43 24.41
C ALA A 120 -10.94 15.28 24.03
N GLN A 121 -9.74 14.81 24.36
CA GLN A 121 -8.47 15.41 23.99
C GLN A 121 -7.67 14.52 23.04
N LEU A 122 -6.74 15.14 22.31
CA LEU A 122 -5.88 14.43 21.39
C LEU A 122 -4.89 13.55 22.18
N GLY A 123 -5.03 12.24 22.04
CA GLY A 123 -4.19 11.26 22.76
C GLY A 123 -4.99 10.34 23.66
N ASP A 124 -6.25 10.69 23.93
CA ASP A 124 -7.15 9.86 24.73
C ASP A 124 -7.30 8.47 24.12
N LYS A 125 -7.29 7.48 25.01
CA LYS A 125 -7.55 6.09 24.70
C LYS A 125 -8.93 5.74 25.24
N ILE A 126 -9.63 4.89 24.51
CA ILE A 126 -10.98 4.44 24.85
C ILE A 126 -10.99 2.92 25.01
N THR A 127 -11.91 2.44 25.84
CA THR A 127 -12.24 1.03 26.04
C THR A 127 -13.60 0.70 25.39
N PRO A 128 -13.94 -0.60 25.24
CA PRO A 128 -15.24 -1.00 24.69
C PRO A 128 -16.46 -0.55 25.48
N GLU A 129 -16.28 -0.16 26.74
CA GLU A 129 -17.34 0.27 27.65
C GLU A 129 -17.68 1.77 27.50
N ASP A 130 -16.79 2.54 26.86
CA ASP A 130 -16.95 3.98 26.70
C ASP A 130 -18.03 4.34 25.67
N GLN A 131 -18.89 5.30 26.03
CA GLN A 131 -19.87 5.90 25.14
C GLN A 131 -19.28 7.14 24.45
N ILE A 132 -19.24 7.10 23.12
CA ILE A 132 -18.64 8.16 22.33
C ILE A 132 -19.70 8.87 21.49
N THR A 133 -19.66 10.20 21.51
CA THR A 133 -20.55 11.06 20.74
C THR A 133 -19.71 11.98 19.87
N VAL A 134 -20.03 12.07 18.58
CA VAL A 134 -19.35 12.94 17.61
C VAL A 134 -20.38 13.90 17.06
N LYS A 135 -20.16 15.21 17.22
CA LYS A 135 -21.08 16.27 16.76
C LYS A 135 -22.52 16.10 17.27
N GLY A 136 -22.67 15.59 18.50
CA GLY A 136 -23.98 15.30 19.10
C GLY A 136 -24.60 13.95 18.75
N ASN A 137 -24.01 13.18 17.81
CA ASN A 137 -24.52 11.87 17.43
C ASN A 137 -23.73 10.74 18.12
N PRO A 138 -24.39 9.76 18.78
CA PRO A 138 -23.70 8.62 19.37
C PRO A 138 -23.11 7.73 18.26
N VAL A 139 -21.82 7.38 18.39
CA VAL A 139 -21.11 6.54 17.41
C VAL A 139 -20.79 5.20 18.02
N LYS A 140 -21.28 4.12 17.39
CA LYS A 140 -20.93 2.75 17.79
C LYS A 140 -19.54 2.40 17.28
N ILE A 141 -18.61 2.19 18.22
CA ILE A 141 -17.24 1.81 17.89
C ILE A 141 -17.16 0.35 17.43
N LYS A 142 -16.48 0.12 16.31
CA LYS A 142 -16.15 -1.22 15.81
C LYS A 142 -14.80 -1.64 16.39
N TRP A 143 -14.85 -2.59 17.31
CA TRP A 143 -13.65 -3.19 17.89
C TRP A 143 -13.11 -4.29 16.96
N PRO A 144 -11.78 -4.49 16.92
CA PRO A 144 -11.16 -5.59 16.17
C PRO A 144 -11.38 -6.92 16.91
N ASP A 145 -12.64 -7.33 16.99
CA ASP A 145 -13.10 -8.57 17.63
C ASP A 145 -12.88 -9.81 16.75
N ARG A 146 -12.42 -9.64 15.50
CA ARG A 146 -12.23 -10.70 14.53
C ARG A 146 -10.79 -10.76 14.07
N LEU A 147 -10.37 -11.96 13.66
CA LEU A 147 -9.07 -12.14 13.02
C LEU A 147 -8.96 -11.25 11.77
N PRO A 148 -7.80 -10.59 11.57
CA PRO A 148 -7.56 -9.78 10.38
C PRO A 148 -7.63 -10.64 9.12
N ARG A 149 -8.25 -10.11 8.07
CA ARG A 149 -8.26 -10.74 6.75
C ARG A 149 -7.09 -10.21 5.94
N ILE A 150 -6.27 -11.13 5.45
CA ILE A 150 -5.09 -10.85 4.64
C ILE A 150 -5.37 -11.36 3.23
N ILE A 151 -5.17 -10.50 2.23
CA ILE A 151 -5.27 -10.85 0.82
C ILE A 151 -3.88 -10.64 0.21
N LEU A 152 -3.37 -11.66 -0.48
CA LEU A 152 -2.19 -11.52 -1.32
C LEU A 152 -2.65 -11.30 -2.75
N TYR A 153 -2.20 -10.22 -3.35
CA TYR A 153 -2.66 -9.81 -4.67
C TYR A 153 -1.49 -9.47 -5.58
N TYR A 154 -1.50 -10.03 -6.79
CA TYR A 154 -0.55 -9.70 -7.86
C TYR A 154 -1.20 -8.68 -8.78
N LYS A 155 -0.98 -7.41 -8.47
CA LYS A 155 -1.47 -6.25 -9.22
C LYS A 155 -0.75 -6.15 -10.57
N GLN A 156 -1.50 -6.01 -11.67
CA GLN A 156 -0.88 -5.87 -13.00
C GLN A 156 -0.40 -4.44 -13.27
N GLU A 157 0.51 -4.30 -14.24
CA GLU A 157 0.90 -2.99 -14.76
C GLU A 157 -0.31 -2.26 -15.35
N GLY A 158 -0.43 -0.96 -15.06
CA GLY A 158 -1.54 -0.11 -15.52
C GLY A 158 -2.81 -0.15 -14.65
N GLU A 159 -2.89 -1.02 -13.65
CA GLU A 159 -4.03 -1.06 -12.73
C GLU A 159 -3.96 0.07 -11.69
N ILE A 160 -5.06 0.77 -11.43
CA ILE A 160 -5.15 1.79 -10.37
C ILE A 160 -5.83 1.17 -9.15
N VAL A 161 -5.23 1.35 -7.96
CA VAL A 161 -5.83 0.91 -6.69
C VAL A 161 -5.94 2.15 -5.82
N SER A 162 -6.92 2.99 -6.14
CA SER A 162 -7.28 4.19 -5.40
C SER A 162 -8.73 4.04 -4.92
N ARG A 163 -9.07 4.73 -3.83
CA ARG A 163 -10.48 4.91 -3.43
C ARG A 163 -11.17 6.01 -4.25
N ASP A 164 -10.38 6.97 -4.75
CA ASP A 164 -10.82 8.06 -5.60
C ASP A 164 -10.40 7.75 -7.04
N ASP A 165 -11.38 7.61 -7.93
CA ASP A 165 -11.25 7.47 -9.38
C ASP A 165 -11.21 8.89 -10.00
N PRO A 166 -10.36 9.21 -11.01
CA PRO A 166 -10.34 10.52 -11.69
C PRO A 166 -11.56 10.80 -12.58
#